data_AF-A0A6B8W2R4-F1
#
_entry.id   AF-A0A6B8W2R4-F1
#
_cell.length_a   1.000
_cell.length_b   1.000
_cell.length_c   1.000
_cell.angle_alpha   90.00
_cell.angle_beta   90.00
_cell.angle_gamma   90.00
#
_symmetry.space_group_name_H-M   'P 1'
#
loop_
_entity.id
_entity.type
_entity.pdbx_description
1 polymer ?
#
loop_
_entity_poly.entity_id
_entity_poly.type
_entity_poly.pdbx_seq_one_letter_code
_entity_poly.pdbx_strand_id
1 'polypeptide(L)' 'MDAILSAPLWLQVPLVMVIAVPLATIAAVALVRLVDAVFLAGERAWQATAAPERTDD' A
#
# COMPACT_ATOMS: atom_id res chain seq x y z
N MET A 1 -20.27 11.93 29.15
CA MET A 1 -19.50 11.78 27.90
C MET A 1 -18.17 12.50 28.09
N ASP A 2 -17.41 12.13 29.14
CA ASP A 2 -16.17 12.84 29.55
C ASP A 2 -15.03 11.88 29.93
N ALA A 3 -15.29 10.56 29.98
CA ALA A 3 -14.29 9.57 30.38
C ALA A 3 -13.23 9.29 29.28
N ILE A 4 -13.49 9.69 28.03
CA ILE A 4 -12.60 9.43 26.89
C ILE A 4 -11.51 10.51 26.75
N LEU A 5 -11.72 11.71 27.31
CA LEU A 5 -10.78 12.83 27.23
C LEU A 5 -9.86 12.97 28.46
N SER A 6 -9.93 12.03 29.42
CA SER A 6 -9.15 12.10 30.66
C SER A 6 -8.12 10.97 30.80
N ALA A 7 -7.78 10.27 29.71
CA ALA A 7 -6.63 9.38 29.72
C ALA A 7 -5.36 10.25 29.67
N PRO A 8 -4.44 10.14 30.65
CA PRO A 8 -3.28 10.99 30.70
C PRO A 8 -2.36 10.75 29.49
N LEU A 9 -1.79 11.82 28.93
CA LEU A 9 -1.08 11.83 27.64
C LEU A 9 0.05 10.80 27.53
N TRP A 10 0.68 10.46 28.67
CA TRP A 10 1.72 9.43 28.74
C TRP A 10 1.21 8.02 28.39
N LEU A 11 -0.08 7.75 28.51
CA LEU A 11 -0.70 6.49 28.13
C LEU A 11 -1.28 6.53 26.71
N GLN A 12 -1.79 7.69 26.28
CA GLN A 12 -2.43 7.86 24.97
C GLN A 12 -1.42 7.80 23.82
N VAL A 13 -0.24 8.41 23.97
CA VAL A 13 0.79 8.46 22.92
C VAL A 13 1.32 7.06 22.57
N PRO A 14 1.72 6.20 23.55
CA PRO A 14 2.12 4.82 23.25
C PRO A 14 0.99 4.01 22.60
N LEU A 15 -0.24 4.20 23.05
CA LEU A 15 -1.39 3.45 22.50
C LEU A 15 -1.61 3.79 21.02
N VAL A 16 -1.53 5.07 20.67
CA VAL A 16 -1.63 5.54 19.28
C VAL A 16 -0.45 5.03 18.46
N MET A 17 0.77 5.11 18.98
CA MET A 17 1.97 4.57 18.32
C MET A 17 1.83 3.08 17.97
N VAL A 18 1.34 2.26 18.91
CA VAL A 18 1.17 0.82 18.73
C VAL A 18 0.14 0.49 17.63
N ILE A 19 -0.81 1.38 17.34
CA ILE A 19 -1.83 1.15 16.31
C ILE A 19 -1.45 1.82 14.99
N ALA A 20 -1.01 3.07 15.05
CA ALA A 20 -0.68 3.89 13.90
C ALA A 20 0.54 3.34 13.15
N VAL A 21 1.57 2.85 13.85
CA VAL A 21 2.79 2.32 13.21
C VAL A 21 2.49 1.06 12.39
N PRO A 22 1.79 0.03 12.91
CA PRO A 22 1.38 -1.11 12.09
C PRO A 22 0.47 -0.72 10.93
N LEU A 23 -0.50 0.17 11.14
CA LEU A 23 -1.37 0.63 10.07
C LEU A 23 -0.59 1.34 8.95
N ALA A 24 0.32 2.23 9.31
CA ALA A 24 1.19 2.90 8.35
C ALA A 24 2.07 1.91 7.59
N THR A 25 2.58 0.89 8.27
CA THR A 25 3.38 -0.19 7.67
C THR A 25 2.57 -0.98 6.65
N ILE A 26 1.35 -1.40 7.02
CA ILE A 26 0.44 -2.12 6.12
C ILE A 26 0.09 -1.26 4.91
N ALA A 27 -0.23 0.02 5.12
CA ALA A 27 -0.56 0.95 4.05
C ALA A 27 0.62 1.15 3.09
N ALA A 28 1.84 1.32 3.60
CA ALA A 28 3.04 1.44 2.79
C ALA A 28 3.27 0.18 1.93
N VAL A 29 3.16 -1.01 2.52
CA VAL A 29 3.30 -2.28 1.79
C VAL A 29 2.22 -2.42 0.74
N ALA A 30 0.97 -2.10 1.06
CA ALA A 30 -0.15 -2.17 0.12
C ALA A 30 0.07 -1.24 -1.09
N LEU A 31 0.57 -0.02 -0.87
CA LEU A 31 0.88 0.92 -1.94
C LEU A 31 1.99 0.39 -2.85
N VAL A 32 3.07 -0.14 -2.29
CA VAL A 32 4.16 -0.74 -3.08
C VAL A 32 3.64 -1.88 -3.95
N ARG A 33 2.83 -2.77 -3.38
CA ARG A 33 2.25 -3.91 -4.11
C ARG A 33 1.28 -3.48 -5.21
N LEU A 34 0.54 -2.40 -4.98
CA LEU A 34 -0.33 -1.82 -6.00
C LEU A 34 0.49 -1.33 -7.19
N VAL A 35 1.58 -0.59 -6.93
CA VAL A 35 2.47 -0.11 -7.98
C VAL A 35 3.08 -1.29 -8.75
N ASP A 36 3.63 -2.29 -8.08
CA ASP A 36 4.19 -3.49 -8.72
C ASP A 36 3.16 -4.19 -9.61
N ALA A 37 1.92 -4.34 -9.13
CA ALA A 37 0.85 -4.98 -9.88
C ALA A 37 0.47 -4.20 -11.14
N VAL A 38 0.40 -2.86 -11.06
CA VAL A 38 0.10 -2.00 -12.20
C VAL A 38 1.22 -2.04 -13.24
N PHE A 39 2.49 -1.96 -12.82
CA PHE A 39 3.62 -2.08 -13.73
C PHE A 39 3.64 -3.43 -14.43
N LEU A 40 3.43 -4.52 -13.68
CA LEU A 40 3.39 -5.86 -14.23
C LEU A 40 2.21 -6.06 -15.20
N ALA A 41 1.05 -5.48 -14.90
CA ALA A 41 -0.10 -5.50 -15.80
C ALA A 41 0.17 -4.68 -17.08
N GLY A 42 0.80 -3.52 -16.95
CA GLY A 42 1.22 -2.67 -18.07
C GLY A 42 2.20 -3.39 -19.00
N GLU A 43 3.21 -4.05 -18.45
CA GLU A 43 4.18 -4.84 -19.22
C GLU A 43 3.49 -5.98 -19.98
N ARG A 44 2.56 -6.70 -19.34
CA ARG A 44 1.78 -7.75 -20.01
C ARG A 44 0.91 -7.20 -21.13
N ALA A 45 0.27 -6.07 -20.91
CA ALA A 45 -0.56 -5.41 -21.93
C ALA A 45 0.31 -4.97 -23.12
N TRP A 46 1.48 -4.39 -22.85
CA TRP A 46 2.44 -3.98 -23.87
C TRP A 46 2.92 -5.16 -24.71
N GLN A 47 3.32 -6.26 -24.09
CA GLN A 47 3.72 -7.48 -24.78
C GLN A 47 2.60 -8.06 -25.63
N ALA A 48 1.36 -8.06 -25.13
CA ALA A 48 0.20 -8.52 -25.90
C ALA A 48 -0.05 -7.66 -27.16
N THR A 49 0.24 -6.36 -27.09
CA THR A 49 0.09 -5.44 -28.23
C THR A 49 1.31 -5.37 -29.15
N ALA A 50 2.51 -5.70 -28.67
CA ALA A 50 3.76 -5.66 -29.44
C ALA A 50 4.09 -7.00 -30.14
N ALA A 51 3.41 -8.09 -29.76
CA ALA A 51 3.49 -9.40 -30.42
C ALA A 51 3.06 -9.46 -31.93
N PRO A 52 2.33 -8.50 -32.54
CA PRO A 52 1.96 -8.59 -33.96
C PRO A 52 3.14 -8.45 -34.94
N GLU A 53 4.27 -7.85 -34.53
CA GLU A 53 5.35 -7.42 -35.45
C GLU A 53 6.51 -8.43 -35.59
N ARG A 54 6.37 -9.68 -35.11
CA ARG A 54 7.47 -10.68 -35.12
C ARG A 54 7.12 -12.02 -35.79
N THR A 55 6.23 -11.97 -36.78
CA THR A 55 5.89 -13.13 -37.61
C THR A 55 5.93 -12.73 -39.08
N ASP A 56 7.14 -12.48 -39.57
CA ASP A 56 7.53 -12.65 -40.97
C ASP A 56 9.06 -12.74 -40.96
N ASP A 57 9.58 -13.97 -40.87
CA ASP A 57 10.90 -14.42 -41.33
C ASP A 57 11.00 -15.95 -41.21
#